data_AF-A0A7C1ZNS3-F1
#
_entry.id   AF-A0A7C1ZNS3-F1
#
_cell.length_a   1.000
_cell.length_b   1.000
_cell.length_c   1.000
_cell.angle_alpha   90.00
_cell.angle_beta   90.00
_cell.angle_gamma   90.00
#
_symmetry.space_group_name_H-M   'P 1'
#
loop_
_entity.id
_entity.type
_entity.pdbx_description
1 polymer ?
#
loop_
_entity_poly.entity_id
_entity_poly.type
_entity_poly.pdbx_seq_one_letter_code
_entity_poly.pdbx_strand_id
1 'polypeptide(L)'
;MHTYKALSLKQPFANWIAEGRKAIETRVWSTNYRGDLVICSSKSPKIEPAGYALCIVEVYDVKPMKKEDEKEACCKVYPKAQSWFLRNTRKIDPIIPVKGQLNIFNLELQEKLDFNWPKEPHPNLIS
;
A
#
# COMPACT_ATOMS: atom_id res chain seq x y z
N MET A 1 13.96 12.69 13.28
CA MET A 1 13.17 12.36 12.08
C MET A 1 13.16 10.85 11.96
N HIS A 2 11.99 10.29 11.67
CA HIS A 2 11.79 8.87 11.48
C HIS A 2 11.69 8.58 9.98
N THR A 3 12.47 7.61 9.53
CA THR A 3 12.52 7.23 8.11
C THR A 3 11.69 5.98 7.88
N TYR A 4 10.76 6.05 6.92
CA TYR A 4 9.91 4.95 6.49
C TYR A 4 10.09 4.66 5.00
N LYS A 5 9.96 3.40 4.59
CA LYS A 5 9.81 3.09 3.16
C LYS A 5 8.39 3.42 2.73
N ALA A 6 8.24 4.06 1.59
CA ALA A 6 6.95 4.49 1.08
C ALA A 6 6.81 4.25 -0.42
N LEU A 7 5.57 4.13 -0.88
CA LEU A 7 5.20 4.02 -2.29
C LEU A 7 3.98 4.90 -2.59
N SER A 8 4.11 5.72 -3.62
CA SER A 8 3.01 6.57 -4.10
C SER A 8 2.16 5.82 -5.13
N LEU A 9 0.85 5.80 -4.90
CA LEU A 9 -0.15 5.13 -5.74
C LEU A 9 -1.14 6.14 -6.31
N LYS A 10 -1.53 5.93 -7.58
CA LYS A 10 -2.62 6.71 -8.17
C LYS A 10 -3.95 6.32 -7.51
N GLN A 11 -4.83 7.30 -7.36
CA GLN A 11 -6.19 7.02 -6.94
C GLN A 11 -7.00 6.35 -8.06
N PRO A 12 -7.99 5.48 -7.72
CA PRO A 12 -8.47 5.16 -6.37
C PRO A 12 -7.69 4.03 -5.65
N PHE A 13 -6.63 3.49 -6.25
CA PHE A 13 -5.96 2.29 -5.74
C PHE A 13 -5.31 2.48 -4.36
N ALA A 14 -4.81 3.69 -4.06
CA ALA A 14 -4.29 4.02 -2.73
C ALA A 14 -5.37 3.87 -1.64
N ASN A 15 -6.56 4.41 -1.89
CA ASN A 15 -7.71 4.29 -1.00
C ASN A 15 -8.17 2.83 -0.88
N TRP A 16 -8.22 2.09 -1.98
CA TRP A 16 -8.63 0.67 -1.93
C TRP A 16 -7.70 -0.19 -1.09
N ILE A 17 -6.38 0.06 -1.11
CA ILE A 17 -5.46 -0.63 -0.20
C ILE A 17 -5.71 -0.21 1.25
N ALA A 18 -5.86 1.09 1.52
CA ALA A 18 -6.14 1.60 2.87
C ALA A 18 -7.47 1.08 3.44
N GLU A 19 -8.46 0.82 2.58
CA GLU A 19 -9.77 0.25 2.91
C GLU A 19 -9.77 -1.28 3.00
N GLY A 20 -8.66 -1.94 2.65
CA GLY A 20 -8.57 -3.41 2.60
C GLY A 20 -9.30 -4.06 1.42
N ARG A 21 -9.70 -3.28 0.40
CA ARG A 21 -10.36 -3.77 -0.82
C ARG A 21 -9.39 -4.33 -1.86
N LYS A 22 -8.13 -3.88 -1.83
CA LYS A 22 -7.06 -4.31 -2.74
C LYS A 22 -5.91 -4.85 -1.91
N ALA A 23 -5.64 -6.14 -2.02
CA ALA A 23 -4.58 -6.83 -1.28
C ALA A 23 -3.31 -7.08 -2.12
N ILE A 24 -3.37 -6.82 -3.43
CA ILE A 24 -2.22 -6.95 -4.32
C ILE A 24 -2.00 -5.63 -5.05
N GLU A 25 -0.81 -5.04 -4.92
CA GLU A 25 -0.37 -3.94 -5.79
C GLU A 25 0.27 -4.51 -7.06
N THR A 26 0.18 -3.82 -8.20
CA THR A 26 0.74 -4.31 -9.46
C THR A 26 1.69 -3.30 -10.10
N ARG A 27 2.88 -3.76 -10.50
CA ARG A 27 3.90 -2.93 -11.15
C ARG A 27 4.53 -3.64 -12.34
N VAL A 28 5.10 -2.89 -13.28
CA VAL A 28 5.89 -3.47 -14.39
C VAL A 28 7.34 -3.81 -13.98
N TRP A 29 7.69 -3.53 -12.72
CA TRP A 29 9.02 -3.76 -12.15
C TRP A 29 8.89 -4.51 -10.83
N SER A 30 9.95 -5.25 -10.48
CA SER A 30 10.03 -6.06 -9.27
C SER A 30 10.91 -5.41 -8.21
N THR A 31 10.75 -5.82 -6.95
CA THR A 31 11.58 -5.39 -5.83
C THR A 31 11.91 -6.57 -4.92
N ASN A 32 13.12 -6.55 -4.35
CA ASN A 32 13.53 -7.47 -3.30
C ASN A 32 13.10 -6.98 -1.91
N TYR A 33 12.49 -5.80 -1.81
CA TYR A 33 12.00 -5.27 -0.54
C TYR A 33 10.90 -6.16 0.05
N ARG A 34 11.00 -6.44 1.35
CA ARG A 34 9.98 -7.10 2.18
C ARG A 34 9.88 -6.38 3.51
N GLY A 35 8.67 -6.21 4.01
CA GLY A 35 8.39 -5.48 5.26
C GLY A 35 7.46 -4.28 5.06
N ASP A 36 7.47 -3.39 6.05
CA ASP A 36 6.51 -2.28 6.19
C ASP A 36 6.70 -1.19 5.13
N LEU A 37 5.63 -0.93 4.38
CA LEU A 37 5.57 0.05 3.31
C LEU A 37 4.41 1.02 3.57
N VAL A 38 4.73 2.31 3.68
CA VAL A 38 3.73 3.37 3.74
C VAL A 38 3.12 3.57 2.36
N ILE A 39 1.80 3.52 2.28
CA ILE A 39 1.05 3.80 1.04
C ILE A 39 0.64 5.26 1.04
N CYS A 40 1.12 5.99 0.03
CA CYS A 40 0.77 7.39 -0.17
C CYS A 40 -0.18 7.54 -1.36
N SER A 41 -1.21 8.38 -1.22
CA SER A 41 -2.04 8.78 -2.36
C SER A 41 -1.33 9.84 -3.20
N SER A 42 -1.25 9.60 -4.51
CA SER A 42 -0.81 10.60 -5.48
C SER A 42 -1.80 11.77 -5.52
N LYS A 43 -1.28 12.98 -5.79
CA LYS A 43 -2.11 14.19 -6.01
C LYS A 43 -2.92 14.14 -7.31
N SER A 44 -2.58 13.23 -8.22
CA SER A 44 -3.28 13.02 -9.48
C SER A 44 -3.54 11.53 -9.74
N PRO A 45 -4.76 11.13 -10.12
CA PRO A 45 -5.95 11.99 -10.29
C PRO A 45 -6.46 12.59 -8.95
N LYS A 46 -7.21 13.69 -9.00
CA LYS A 46 -7.73 14.40 -7.83
C LYS A 46 -8.95 13.67 -7.23
N ILE A 47 -8.69 12.59 -6.53
CA ILE A 47 -9.69 11.85 -5.75
C ILE A 47 -9.22 11.89 -4.28
N GLU A 48 -10.04 12.46 -3.41
CA GLU A 48 -9.65 12.66 -2.01
C GLU A 48 -9.66 11.35 -1.20
N PRO A 49 -8.78 11.21 -0.19
CA PRO A 49 -7.66 12.11 0.15
C PRO A 49 -6.49 12.00 -0.85
N ALA A 50 -6.04 13.12 -1.43
CA ALA A 50 -4.95 13.15 -2.42
C ALA A 50 -3.68 13.85 -1.89
N GLY A 51 -2.53 13.18 -1.94
CA GLY A 51 -1.27 13.72 -1.42
C GLY A 51 -1.02 13.44 0.06
N TYR A 52 -1.48 12.29 0.56
CA TYR A 52 -1.39 11.90 1.97
C TYR A 52 -0.77 10.51 2.13
N ALA A 53 -0.09 10.27 3.25
CA ALA A 53 0.19 8.93 3.75
C ALA A 53 -1.09 8.37 4.41
N LEU A 54 -1.59 7.24 3.90
CA LEU A 54 -2.92 6.72 4.26
C LEU A 54 -2.86 5.53 5.21
N CYS A 55 -1.94 4.60 4.96
CA CYS A 55 -1.81 3.37 5.72
C CYS A 55 -0.39 2.82 5.61
N ILE A 56 -0.06 1.88 6.47
CA ILE A 56 1.07 0.97 6.29
C ILE A 56 0.53 -0.41 5.92
N VAL A 57 1.20 -1.05 4.97
CA VAL A 57 1.02 -2.46 4.64
C VAL A 57 2.36 -3.19 4.77
N GLU A 58 2.34 -4.49 4.92
CA GLU A 58 3.53 -5.32 4.78
C GLU A 58 3.58 -5.89 3.36
N VAL A 59 4.69 -5.65 2.64
CA VAL A 59 5.00 -6.37 1.40
C VAL A 59 5.65 -7.70 1.81
N TYR A 60 4.91 -8.79 1.69
CA TYR A 60 5.40 -10.12 2.10
C TYR A 60 5.88 -10.96 0.92
N ASP A 61 5.42 -10.66 -0.30
CA ASP A 61 5.89 -11.36 -1.50
C ASP A 61 5.77 -10.51 -2.78
N VAL A 62 6.58 -10.85 -3.78
CA VAL A 62 6.57 -10.22 -5.11
C VAL A 62 6.88 -11.30 -6.16
N LYS A 63 5.94 -11.52 -7.09
CA LYS A 63 6.04 -12.54 -8.15
C LYS A 63 5.46 -12.02 -9.47
N PRO A 64 5.74 -12.67 -10.61
CA PRO A 64 5.00 -12.42 -11.85
C PRO A 64 3.51 -12.56 -11.62
N MET A 65 2.73 -11.58 -12.09
CA MET A 65 1.29 -11.55 -11.90
C MET A 65 0.62 -12.69 -12.67
N LYS A 66 -0.33 -13.36 -12.03
CA LYS A 66 -1.12 -14.43 -12.64
C LYS A 66 -2.59 -14.05 -12.70
N LYS A 67 -3.39 -14.82 -13.46
CA LYS A 67 -4.81 -14.56 -13.64
C LYS A 67 -5.60 -14.65 -12.32
N GLU A 68 -5.13 -15.49 -11.40
CA GLU A 68 -5.74 -15.66 -10.08
C GLU A 68 -5.58 -14.39 -9.22
N ASP A 69 -4.57 -13.56 -9.48
CA ASP A 69 -4.31 -12.32 -8.75
C ASP A 69 -5.28 -11.19 -9.14
N GLU A 70 -5.96 -11.28 -10.29
CA GLU A 70 -6.73 -10.17 -10.88
C GLU A 70 -7.80 -9.60 -9.94
N LYS A 71 -8.44 -10.49 -9.16
CA LYS A 71 -9.50 -10.12 -8.21
C LYS A 71 -8.95 -9.24 -7.10
N GLU A 72 -7.91 -9.71 -6.41
CA GLU A 72 -7.27 -9.02 -5.28
C GLU A 72 -6.41 -7.82 -5.73
N ALA A 73 -5.96 -7.83 -6.99
CA ALA A 73 -5.32 -6.69 -7.65
C ALA A 73 -6.31 -5.65 -8.18
N CYS A 74 -7.60 -6.00 -8.28
CA CYS A 74 -8.63 -5.18 -8.89
C CYS A 74 -8.28 -4.72 -10.32
N CYS A 75 -7.52 -5.53 -11.07
CA CYS A 75 -7.13 -5.25 -12.45
C CYS A 75 -6.82 -6.56 -13.20
N LYS A 76 -6.97 -6.54 -14.53
CA LYS A 76 -6.58 -7.68 -15.37
C LYS A 76 -5.07 -7.78 -15.47
N VAL A 77 -4.54 -8.98 -15.68
CA VAL A 77 -3.11 -9.19 -15.97
C VAL A 77 -2.72 -8.40 -17.21
N TYR A 78 -1.54 -7.79 -17.17
CA TYR A 78 -0.97 -7.03 -18.28
C TYR A 78 0.50 -7.39 -18.51
N PRO A 79 1.08 -7.06 -19.68
CA PRO A 79 2.45 -7.45 -20.00
C PRO A 79 3.45 -6.98 -18.94
N LYS A 80 4.31 -7.90 -18.50
CA LYS A 80 5.35 -7.68 -17.46
C LYS A 80 4.82 -7.33 -16.07
N ALA A 81 3.52 -7.49 -15.82
CA ALA A 81 2.95 -7.25 -14.50
C ALA A 81 3.61 -8.15 -13.43
N GLN A 82 3.94 -7.53 -12.31
CA GLN A 82 4.41 -8.15 -11.08
C GLN A 82 3.36 -7.88 -10.00
N SER A 83 2.92 -8.93 -9.32
CA SER A 83 2.05 -8.86 -8.15
C SER A 83 2.91 -8.63 -6.91
N TRP A 84 2.62 -7.55 -6.21
CA TRP A 84 3.17 -7.21 -4.90
C TRP A 84 2.11 -7.55 -3.87
N PHE A 85 2.31 -8.66 -3.18
CA PHE A 85 1.35 -9.17 -2.23
C PHE A 85 1.46 -8.41 -0.90
N LEU A 86 0.33 -7.87 -0.46
CA LEU A 86 0.22 -6.99 0.70
C LEU A 86 -0.58 -7.69 1.82
N ARG A 87 -0.20 -7.44 3.06
CA ARG A 87 -0.97 -7.84 4.25
C ARG A 87 -0.84 -6.82 5.37
N ASN A 88 -1.49 -7.07 6.51
CA ASN A 88 -1.31 -6.28 7.74
C ASN A 88 -1.56 -4.77 7.53
N THR A 89 -2.62 -4.43 6.79
CA THR A 89 -3.02 -3.04 6.55
C THR A 89 -3.36 -2.35 7.87
N ARG A 90 -2.64 -1.27 8.18
CA ARG A 90 -2.77 -0.43 9.37
C ARG A 90 -3.04 1.00 8.93
N LYS A 91 -4.22 1.54 9.23
CA LYS A 91 -4.57 2.91 8.86
C LYS A 91 -3.77 3.92 9.70
N ILE A 92 -3.29 4.97 9.04
CA ILE A 92 -2.67 6.12 9.70
C ILE A 92 -3.79 7.10 10.03
N ASP A 93 -3.88 7.50 11.30
CA ASP A 93 -4.91 8.40 11.80
C ASP A 93 -4.30 9.35 12.86
N PRO A 94 -4.30 10.68 12.63
CA PRO A 94 -4.74 11.36 11.42
C PRO A 94 -3.82 11.09 10.22
N ILE A 95 -4.36 11.08 9.01
CA ILE A 95 -3.56 10.99 7.78
C ILE A 95 -2.59 12.18 7.65
N ILE A 96 -1.40 11.93 7.10
CA ILE A 96 -0.31 12.92 7.08
C ILE A 96 -0.09 13.45 5.66
N PRO A 97 -0.09 14.77 5.42
CA PRO A 97 0.25 15.34 4.12
C PRO A 97 1.69 14.98 3.72
N VAL A 98 1.88 14.48 2.50
CA VAL A 98 3.20 14.08 2.00
C VAL A 98 3.39 14.44 0.53
N LYS A 99 4.66 14.55 0.12
CA LYS A 99 5.04 14.63 -1.29
C LYS A 99 5.45 13.25 -1.79
N GLY A 100 4.58 12.62 -2.57
CA GLY A 100 4.89 11.34 -3.21
C GLY A 100 6.07 11.44 -4.18
N GLN A 101 6.77 10.31 -4.37
CA GLN A 101 7.89 10.18 -5.30
C GLN A 101 7.73 8.91 -6.16
N LEU A 102 8.56 8.78 -7.20
CA LEU A 102 8.65 7.56 -8.00
C LEU A 102 9.40 6.47 -7.24
N ASN A 103 9.12 5.21 -7.60
CA ASN A 103 9.68 4.02 -6.96
C ASN A 103 9.40 3.95 -5.45
N ILE A 104 10.01 2.98 -4.76
CA ILE A 104 10.06 3.01 -3.30
C ILE A 104 11.00 4.13 -2.89
N PHE A 105 10.56 5.01 -2.00
CA PHE A 105 11.34 6.14 -1.51
C PHE A 105 11.40 6.15 0.02
N ASN A 106 12.34 6.93 0.56
CA ASN A 106 12.41 7.23 1.99
C ASN A 106 11.47 8.40 2.29
N LEU A 107 10.44 8.14 3.10
CA LEU A 107 9.57 9.14 3.66
C LEU A 107 10.10 9.52 5.04
N GLU A 108 10.50 10.77 5.17
CA GLU A 108 10.95 11.31 6.45
C GLU A 108 9.79 12.02 7.16
N LEU A 109 9.51 11.61 8.39
CA LEU A 109 8.49 12.22 9.24
C LEU A 109 9.12 12.76 10.53
N GLN A 110 8.58 13.86 11.05
CA GLN A 110 9.05 14.40 12.33
C GLN A 110 8.64 13.47 13.47
N GLU A 111 7.35 13.16 13.52
CA GLU A 111 6.76 12.27 14.52
C GLU A 111 6.81 10.82 14.05
N LYS A 112 6.74 9.91 15.03
CA LYS A 112 6.60 8.49 14.75
C LYS A 112 5.17 8.25 14.27
N LEU A 113 5.01 7.39 13.26
CA LEU A 113 3.68 6.98 12.83
C LEU A 113 2.99 6.19 13.95
N ASP A 114 1.84 6.70 14.36
CA ASP A 114 0.87 5.99 15.18
C ASP A 114 -0.16 5.30 14.28
N PHE A 115 -0.56 4.09 14.67
CA PHE A 115 -1.43 3.24 13.86
C PHE A 115 -2.69 2.86 14.62
N ASN A 116 -3.83 2.92 13.94
CA ASN A 116 -5.01 2.22 14.41
C ASN A 116 -4.84 0.72 14.13
N TRP A 117 -4.39 -0.01 15.15
CA TRP A 117 -4.44 -1.47 15.19
C TRP A 117 -5.85 -1.89 15.64
N PRO A 118 -6.65 -2.66 14.86
CA PRO A 118 -7.83 -3.28 15.45
C PRO A 118 -7.35 -4.26 16.51
N LYS A 119 -7.83 -4.09 17.75
CA LYS A 119 -7.54 -4.98 18.89
C LYS A 119 -8.08 -6.41 18.72
N GLU A 120 -8.55 -6.83 17.55
CA GLU A 120 -9.08 -8.17 17.35
C GLU A 120 -8.64 -8.80 16.02
N PRO A 121 -8.29 -10.10 16.02
CA PRO A 121 -8.11 -10.86 14.79
C PRO A 121 -9.44 -10.96 14.03
N HIS A 122 -9.34 -11.04 12.70
CA HIS A 122 -10.47 -11.35 11.83
C HIS A 122 -11.20 -12.62 12.35
N PRO A 123 -12.53 -12.59 12.57
CA PRO A 123 -13.27 -13.70 13.19
C PRO A 123 -13.30 -15.03 12.42
N ASN A 124 -12.59 -15.15 11.30
CA ASN A 124 -12.57 -16.36 10.46
C ASN A 124 -11.16 -17.00 10.33
N LEU A 125 -10.25 -16.70 11.26
CA LEU A 125 -8.98 -17.43 11.39
C LEU A 125 -8.82 -17.98 12.82
N ILE A 126 -9.79 -18.79 13.24
CA ILE A 126 -9.58 -19.81 14.25
C ILE A 126 -10.02 -21.11 13.59
N SER A 127 -9.04 -21.94 13.26
CA SER A 127 -9.24 -23.37 12.97
C SER A 127 -9.74 -24.08 14.21
#